data_AF-A0A2D6PAN6-F1
#
_entry.id   AF-A0A2D6PAN6-F1
#
_cell.length_a   1.000
_cell.length_b   1.000
_cell.length_c   1.000
_cell.angle_alpha   90.00
_cell.angle_beta   90.00
_cell.angle_gamma   90.00
#
_symmetry.space_group_name_H-M   'P 1'
#
loop_
_entity.id
_entity.type
_entity.pdbx_description
1 polymer ?
#
loop_
_entity_poly.entity_id
_entity_poly.type
_entity_poly.pdbx_seq_one_letter_code
_entity_poly.pdbx_strand_id
1 'polypeptide(L)' 'MYESLNCFEEALKHFGTRVEMITAMEMARRISSEDAYQMIKEEMKELKKCRKHYKKEEDC' A
#
# COMPACT_ATOMS: atom_id res chain seq x y z
N MET A 1 -12.24 13.92 11.18
CA MET A 1 -11.78 14.99 10.25
C MET A 1 -11.31 16.12 11.15
N TYR A 2 -10.07 16.21 11.65
CA TYR A 2 -8.78 15.65 11.27
C TYR A 2 -8.07 15.21 12.56
N GLU A 3 -7.82 13.92 12.71
CA GLU A 3 -6.69 13.49 13.52
C GLU A 3 -5.54 13.32 12.52
N SER A 4 -4.37 13.87 12.84
CA SER A 4 -3.16 13.63 12.04
C SER A 4 -2.98 12.12 11.93
N LEU A 5 -3.09 11.58 10.71
CA LEU A 5 -2.89 10.16 10.46
C LEU A 5 -1.50 9.80 10.98
N ASN A 6 -1.40 8.75 11.80
CA ASN A 6 -0.08 8.26 12.18
C ASN A 6 0.65 7.70 10.96
N CYS A 7 1.96 7.50 11.07
CA CYS A 7 2.81 7.08 9.96
C CYS A 7 2.30 5.79 9.28
N PHE A 8 1.66 4.90 10.05
CA PHE A 8 1.06 3.67 9.52
C PHE A 8 -0.24 3.91 8.75
N GLU A 9 -1.13 4.77 9.26
CA GLU A 9 -2.38 5.12 8.60
C GLU A 9 -2.15 5.88 7.28
N GLU A 10 -1.14 6.75 7.24
CA GLU A 10 -0.71 7.40 5.99
C GLU A 10 -0.16 6.38 5.00
N ALA A 11 0.68 5.44 5.46
CA ALA A 11 1.15 4.34 4.63
C ALA A 11 0.00 3.45 4.11
N LEU A 12 -1.04 3.22 4.92
CA LEU A 12 -2.23 2.47 4.53
C LEU A 12 -3.04 3.20 3.46
N LYS A 13 -3.21 4.52 3.58
CA LYS A 13 -3.86 5.34 2.56
C LYS A 13 -3.10 5.27 1.23
N HIS A 14 -1.77 5.45 1.27
CA HIS A 14 -0.95 5.37 0.07
C HIS A 14 -0.95 3.97 -0.55
N PHE A 15 -0.97 2.91 0.26
CA PHE A 15 -1.15 1.54 -0.22
C PHE A 15 -2.47 1.41 -1.01
N GLY A 16 -3.58 1.92 -0.48
CA GLY A 16 -4.87 1.91 -1.17
C GLY A 16 -4.82 2.61 -2.53
N THR A 17 -4.28 3.83 -2.58
CA THR A 17 -4.11 4.58 -3.84
C THR A 17 -3.22 3.85 -4.85
N ARG A 18 -2.14 3.18 -4.40
CA ARG A 18 -1.26 2.43 -5.30
C ARG A 18 -1.94 1.18 -5.85
N VAL A 19 -2.69 0.45 -5.03
CA VAL A 19 -3.51 -0.69 -5.50
C VAL A 19 -4.52 -0.24 -6.55
N GLU A 20 -5.24 0.86 -6.30
CA GLU A 20 -6.22 1.41 -7.24
C GLU A 20 -5.57 1.77 -8.59
N MET A 21 -4.41 2.42 -8.57
CA MET A 21 -3.65 2.73 -9.79
C MET A 21 -3.17 1.47 -10.51
N ILE A 22 -2.71 0.44 -9.80
CA ILE A 22 -2.31 -0.84 -10.40
C ILE A 22 -3.52 -1.51 -11.07
N THR A 23 -4.66 -1.55 -10.40
CA THR A 23 -5.90 -2.09 -10.96
C THR A 23 -6.35 -1.30 -12.19
N ALA A 24 -6.27 0.03 -12.16
CA ALA A 24 -6.58 0.86 -13.33
C ALA A 24 -5.65 0.57 -14.51
N MET A 25 -4.35 0.36 -14.26
CA MET A 25 -3.38 -0.04 -15.30
C MET A 25 -3.68 -1.42 -15.89
N GLU A 26 -4.10 -2.37 -15.06
CA GLU A 26 -4.53 -3.70 -15.49
C GLU A 26 -5.79 -3.62 -16.36
N MET A 27 -6.81 -2.89 -15.90
CA MET A 27 -8.06 -2.66 -16.64
C MET A 27 -7.82 -1.95 -17.98
N ALA A 28 -6.83 -1.04 -18.03
CA ALA A 28 -6.40 -0.36 -19.24
C ALA A 28 -5.54 -1.24 -20.17
N ARG A 29 -5.33 -2.52 -19.82
CA ARG A 29 -4.48 -3.49 -20.55
C ARG A 29 -3.04 -3.03 -20.73
N ARG A 30 -2.54 -2.20 -19.81
CA ARG A 30 -1.14 -1.72 -19.81
C ARG A 30 -0.20 -2.71 -19.15
N ILE A 31 -0.71 -3.53 -18.24
CA ILE A 31 0.00 -4.61 -17.55
C ILE A 31 -0.87 -5.87 -17.55
N SER A 32 -0.26 -7.04 -17.43
CA SER A 32 -1.02 -8.29 -17.29
C SER A 32 -1.59 -8.43 -15.88
N SER A 33 -2.60 -9.29 -15.72
CA SER A 33 -3.16 -9.59 -14.39
C SER A 33 -2.13 -10.23 -13.44
N GLU A 34 -1.16 -10.98 -13.97
CA GLU A 34 -0.06 -11.55 -13.19
C GLU A 34 0.91 -10.45 -12.73
N ASP A 35 1.28 -9.52 -13.61
CA ASP A 35 2.13 -8.37 -13.24
C ASP A 35 1.45 -7.51 -12.17
N ALA A 36 0.17 -7.21 -12.36
CA ALA A 36 -0.64 -6.48 -11.38
C ALA A 36 -0.66 -7.18 -10.01
N TYR A 37 -0.85 -8.50 -10.01
CA TYR A 37 -0.80 -9.31 -8.79
C TYR A 37 0.56 -9.23 -8.09
N GLN A 38 1.67 -9.40 -8.82
CA GLN A 38 3.01 -9.32 -8.23
C GLN A 38 3.29 -7.91 -7.69
N MET A 39 2.89 -6.85 -8.39
CA MET A 39 3.03 -5.47 -7.92
C MET A 39 2.26 -5.23 -6.61
N ILE A 40 0.99 -5.64 -6.53
CA ILE A 40 0.18 -5.52 -5.31
C ILE A 40 0.78 -6.35 -4.16
N LYS A 41 1.34 -7.52 -4.47
CA LYS A 41 2.01 -8.37 -3.48
C LYS A 41 3.26 -7.71 -2.90
N GLU A 42 4.07 -7.04 -3.72
CA GLU A 42 5.23 -6.27 -3.23
C GLU A 42 4.78 -5.08 -2.37
N GLU A 43 3.76 -4.33 -2.81
CA GLU A 43 3.16 -3.25 -2.02
C GLU A 43 2.68 -3.72 -0.64
N MET A 44 2.05 -4.90 -0.59
CA MET A 44 1.62 -5.51 0.67
C MET A 44 2.79 -5.92 1.57
N LYS A 45 3.94 -6.33 1.01
CA LYS A 45 5.14 -6.62 1.80
C LYS A 45 5.70 -5.35 2.44
N GLU A 46 5.74 -4.24 1.71
CA GLU A 46 6.21 -2.96 2.25
C GLU A 46 5.28 -2.44 3.36
N LEU A 47 3.96 -2.52 3.16
CA LEU A 47 3.00 -2.17 4.22
C LEU A 47 3.18 -3.04 5.48
N LYS A 48 3.43 -4.35 5.31
CA LYS A 48 3.72 -5.26 6.43
C LYS A 48 5.01 -4.92 7.16
N LYS A 49 6.04 -4.43 6.45
CA LYS A 49 7.27 -3.93 7.08
C LYS A 49 6.95 -2.68 7.92
N CYS A 50 6.27 -1.69 7.34
CA CYS A 50 5.82 -0.48 8.04
C CYS A 50 5.02 -0.82 9.31
N ARG A 51 4.05 -1.75 9.23
CA ARG A 51 3.29 -2.23 10.39
C ARG A 51 4.16 -2.85 11.48
N LYS A 52 5.20 -3.62 11.10
CA LYS A 52 6.12 -4.24 12.05
C LYS A 52 7.01 -3.20 12.72
N HIS A 53 7.42 -2.16 12.01
CA HIS A 53 8.15 -1.03 12.58
C HIS A 53 7.27 -0.25 13.55
N TYR A 54 6.05 0.13 13.16
CA TYR A 54 5.07 0.78 14.04
C TYR A 54 4.74 -0.04 15.29
N LYS A 55 4.71 -1.37 15.22
CA LYS A 55 4.50 -2.22 16.40
C LYS A 55 5.71 -2.35 17.33
N LYS A 56 6.92 -2.08 16.83
CA LYS A 56 8.18 -2.20 17.58
C LYS A 56 8.63 -0.88 18.17
N GLU A 57 8.32 0.21 17.47
CA GLU A 57 8.53 1.59 17.89
C GLU A 57 7.14 2.14 18.22
N GLU A 58 6.75 2.10 19.50
CA GLU A 58 5.40 2.49 19.97
C GLU A 58 5.01 3.96 19.69
N ASP A 59 5.85 4.76 19.03
CA ASP A 59 5.57 6.15 18.68
C ASP A 59 6.19 6.52 17.32
N CYS A 60 5.35 6.49 16.29
CA CYS A 60 5.39 7.42 15.14
C CYS A 60 3.95 7.95 15.03
#